data_AF-A0A7S0CD72-F1
#
_entry.id   AF-A0A7S0CD72-F1
#
_cell.length_a   1.000
_cell.length_b   1.000
_cell.length_c   1.000
_cell.angle_alpha   90.00
_cell.angle_beta   90.00
_cell.angle_gamma   90.00
#
_symmetry.space_group_name_H-M   'P 1'
#
loop_
_entity.id
_entity.type
_entity.pdbx_description
1 polymer ?
#
loop_
_entity_poly.entity_id
_entity_poly.type
_entity_poly.pdbx_seq_one_letter_code
_entity_poly.pdbx_strand_id
1 'polypeptide(L)'
;KYPDAFDFVSFQMYETRSHAFYNTTVLGTSQVEYAMAYIERLLHNDGIVVDFTDSAFAFLGKQTLVLTDRVVVGLLAKPVESDVVPLTAKNLTRAIQRLEARGSKHVRGGMYWCIRDDPEGLVASVLGDFFGTKTTNDSTSIS
;
A
#
# COMPACT_ATOMS: atom_id res chain seq x y z
N LYS A 1 16.60 10.59 -19.77
CA LYS A 1 15.32 10.69 -19.03
C LYS A 1 14.54 9.43 -19.41
N TYR A 2 14.31 8.48 -18.48
CA TYR A 2 13.47 7.33 -18.80
C TYR A 2 12.07 7.84 -19.20
N PRO A 3 11.42 7.25 -20.20
CA PRO A 3 10.07 7.65 -20.54
C PRO A 3 9.20 7.54 -19.30
N ASP A 4 8.36 8.54 -19.14
CA ASP A 4 7.35 8.66 -18.11
C ASP A 4 6.25 7.60 -18.36
N ALA A 5 6.62 6.33 -18.20
CA ALA A 5 5.87 5.19 -18.75
C ALA A 5 4.82 4.62 -17.79
N PHE A 6 4.86 5.02 -16.52
CA PHE A 6 3.99 4.49 -15.48
C PHE A 6 3.23 5.62 -14.79
N ASP A 7 1.90 5.63 -14.88
CA ASP A 7 1.05 6.57 -14.13
C ASP A 7 1.17 6.35 -12.61
N PHE A 8 1.32 5.08 -12.22
CA PHE A 8 1.52 4.67 -10.84
C PHE A 8 2.23 3.31 -10.75
N VAL A 9 2.78 3.02 -9.57
CA VAL A 9 3.32 1.70 -9.20
C VAL A 9 2.60 1.22 -7.96
N SER A 10 2.16 -0.03 -8.06
CA SER A 10 1.18 -0.65 -7.18
C SER A 10 1.89 -1.66 -6.25
N PHE A 11 2.05 -1.36 -4.97
CA PHE A 11 2.71 -2.26 -4.01
C PHE A 11 1.70 -3.07 -3.21
N GLN A 12 1.65 -4.37 -3.47
CA GLN A 12 0.74 -5.31 -2.82
C GLN A 12 1.26 -5.67 -1.42
N MET A 13 0.88 -4.90 -0.39
CA MET A 13 1.32 -5.14 0.99
C MET A 13 0.78 -6.45 1.59
N TYR A 14 -0.18 -7.09 0.94
CA TYR A 14 -0.63 -8.41 1.34
C TYR A 14 0.31 -9.54 0.91
N GLU A 15 1.15 -9.33 -0.10
CA GLU A 15 2.18 -10.29 -0.50
C GLU A 15 3.36 -10.32 0.49
N THR A 16 3.40 -9.40 1.46
CA THR A 16 4.36 -9.41 2.57
C THR A 16 3.81 -10.15 3.80
N ARG A 17 2.81 -11.01 3.61
CA ARG A 17 2.06 -11.71 4.67
C ARG A 17 2.95 -12.30 5.78
N SER A 18 4.04 -12.99 5.43
CA SER A 18 4.94 -13.59 6.42
C SER A 18 5.63 -12.53 7.30
N HIS A 19 6.05 -11.41 6.70
CA HIS A 19 6.67 -10.30 7.44
C HIS A 19 5.64 -9.57 8.30
N ALA A 20 4.45 -9.31 7.75
CA ALA A 20 3.36 -8.68 8.49
C ALA A 20 2.93 -9.54 9.68
N PHE A 21 2.76 -10.86 9.47
CA PHE A 21 2.42 -11.80 10.53
C PHE A 21 3.49 -11.83 11.62
N TYR A 22 4.78 -11.97 11.26
CA TYR A 22 5.86 -11.99 12.23
C TYR A 22 5.91 -10.70 13.06
N ASN A 23 5.87 -9.53 12.42
CA ASN A 23 5.91 -8.24 13.12
C ASN A 23 4.70 -8.07 14.05
N THR A 24 3.50 -8.34 13.54
CA THR A 24 2.26 -8.03 14.28
C THR A 24 1.90 -9.07 15.35
N THR A 25 2.26 -10.33 15.12
CA THR A 25 1.88 -11.45 15.99
C THR A 25 3.01 -11.87 16.91
N VAL A 26 4.24 -11.96 16.40
CA VAL A 26 5.40 -12.44 17.18
C VAL A 26 6.09 -11.29 17.90
N LEU A 27 6.35 -10.17 17.21
CA LEU A 27 7.01 -9.01 17.81
C LEU A 27 6.05 -8.03 18.51
N GLY A 28 4.73 -8.20 18.32
CA GLY A 28 3.71 -7.33 18.90
C GLY A 28 3.68 -5.91 18.32
N THR A 29 4.32 -5.68 17.17
CA THR A 29 4.26 -4.39 16.47
C THR A 29 2.84 -4.09 16.01
N SER A 30 2.32 -2.89 16.25
CA SER A 30 0.96 -2.59 15.77
C SER A 30 0.89 -2.58 14.24
N GLN A 31 -0.25 -2.95 13.66
CA GLN A 31 -0.44 -2.90 12.19
C GLN A 31 -0.18 -1.51 11.62
N VAL A 32 -0.50 -0.46 12.39
CA VAL A 32 -0.24 0.94 12.00
C VAL A 32 1.26 1.20 11.91
N GLU A 33 2.04 0.82 12.92
CA GLU A 33 3.50 1.00 12.91
C GLU A 33 4.18 0.17 11.82
N TYR A 34 3.73 -1.07 11.61
CA TYR A 34 4.20 -1.90 10.51
C TYR A 34 3.96 -1.23 9.15
N ALA A 35 2.73 -0.70 8.94
CA ALA A 35 2.39 -0.01 7.71
C ALA A 35 3.20 1.28 7.52
N MET A 36 3.40 2.06 8.59
CA MET A 36 4.22 3.27 8.54
C MET A 36 5.65 2.94 8.09
N ALA A 37 6.30 1.96 8.72
CA ALA A 37 7.67 1.58 8.39
C ALA A 37 7.80 1.08 6.94
N TYR A 38 6.80 0.33 6.46
CA TYR A 38 6.78 -0.15 5.08
C TYR A 38 6.63 0.99 4.07
N ILE A 39 5.66 1.89 4.29
CA ILE A 39 5.40 3.02 3.40
C ILE A 39 6.58 4.00 3.40
N GLU A 40 7.15 4.29 4.56
CA GLU A 40 8.33 5.15 4.68
C GLU A 40 9.51 4.60 3.88
N ARG A 41 9.71 3.27 3.90
CA ARG A 41 10.73 2.61 3.07
C ARG A 41 10.44 2.71 1.58
N LEU A 42 9.18 2.63 1.14
CA LEU A 42 8.80 2.81 -0.26
C LEU A 42 9.00 4.26 -0.74
N LEU A 43 8.79 5.23 0.15
CA LEU A 43 8.85 6.65 -0.15
C LEU A 43 10.24 7.27 0.07
N HIS A 44 11.23 6.47 0.48
CA HIS A 44 12.58 6.95 0.72
C HIS A 44 13.23 7.42 -0.58
N ASN A 45 13.87 8.59 -0.53
CA ASN A 45 14.48 9.27 -1.70
C ASN A 45 15.61 8.48 -2.36
N ASP A 46 16.24 7.59 -1.60
CA ASP A 46 17.34 6.76 -2.10
C ASP A 46 16.83 5.59 -2.95
N GLY A 47 15.53 5.52 -3.25
CA GLY A 47 14.95 4.45 -4.02
C GLY A 47 15.09 3.08 -3.34
N ILE A 48 14.71 2.04 -4.06
CA ILE A 48 14.90 0.66 -3.61
C ILE A 48 16.19 0.16 -4.27
N VAL A 49 17.20 -0.12 -3.45
CA VAL A 49 18.41 -0.82 -3.90
C VAL A 49 18.07 -2.30 -4.02
N VAL A 50 18.23 -2.82 -5.23
CA VAL A 50 18.13 -4.25 -5.48
C VAL A 50 19.48 -4.88 -5.13
N ASP A 51 19.55 -5.46 -3.94
CA ASP A 51 20.72 -6.18 -3.45
C ASP A 51 20.42 -7.67 -3.40
N PHE A 52 20.85 -8.40 -4.43
CA PHE A 52 20.81 -9.85 -4.46
C PHE A 52 22.16 -10.40 -4.01
N THR A 53 22.15 -11.40 -3.15
CA THR A 53 23.38 -12.12 -2.77
C THR A 53 24.01 -12.89 -3.95
N ASP A 54 23.28 -13.05 -5.05
CA ASP A 54 23.74 -13.72 -6.26
C ASP A 54 24.03 -12.72 -7.40
N SER A 55 25.29 -12.69 -7.82
CA SER A 55 25.82 -11.84 -8.90
C SER A 55 25.24 -12.12 -10.29
N ALA A 56 24.49 -13.22 -10.46
CA ALA A 56 23.89 -13.61 -11.73
C ALA A 56 22.77 -12.66 -12.22
N PHE A 57 22.23 -11.79 -11.36
CA PHE A 57 21.20 -10.85 -11.75
C PHE A 57 21.79 -9.53 -12.24
N ALA A 58 21.48 -9.16 -13.49
CA ALA A 58 21.88 -7.91 -14.15
C ALA A 58 21.40 -6.61 -13.46
N PHE A 59 20.76 -6.72 -12.29
CA PHE A 59 20.22 -5.64 -11.47
C PHE A 59 20.91 -5.49 -10.11
N LEU A 60 21.91 -6.33 -9.80
CA LEU A 60 22.67 -6.19 -8.56
C LEU A 60 23.31 -4.81 -8.44
N GLY A 61 23.03 -4.10 -7.34
CA GLY A 61 23.56 -2.76 -7.08
C GLY A 61 22.86 -1.64 -7.88
N LYS A 62 21.85 -1.97 -8.70
CA LYS A 62 21.05 -0.94 -9.37
C LYS A 62 20.04 -0.34 -8.38
N GLN A 63 20.10 0.98 -8.26
CA GLN A 63 19.12 1.78 -7.54
C GLN A 63 17.91 1.99 -8.43
N THR A 64 16.75 1.47 -8.02
CA THR A 64 15.49 1.82 -8.67
C THR A 64 14.91 3.01 -7.93
N LEU A 65 14.98 4.19 -8.56
CA LEU A 65 14.28 5.38 -8.08
C LEU A 65 12.79 5.14 -8.25
N VAL A 66 12.11 4.82 -7.15
CA VAL A 66 10.65 4.84 -7.13
C VAL A 66 10.23 6.31 -7.14
N LEU A 67 9.46 6.69 -8.15
CA LEU A 67 8.82 8.01 -8.19
C LEU A 67 7.80 8.05 -7.06
N THR A 68 8.16 8.72 -5.97
CA THR A 68 7.43 8.68 -4.70
C THR A 68 5.99 9.18 -4.85
N ASP A 69 5.76 10.11 -5.79
CA ASP A 69 4.44 10.65 -6.20
C ASP A 69 3.57 9.66 -6.98
N ARG A 70 4.07 8.45 -7.22
CA ARG A 70 3.42 7.40 -8.01
C ARG A 70 3.16 6.13 -7.24
N VAL A 71 3.53 6.10 -5.96
CA VAL A 71 3.34 4.93 -5.11
C VAL A 71 1.87 4.80 -4.74
N VAL A 72 1.27 3.67 -5.09
CA VAL A 72 -0.07 3.26 -4.66
C VAL A 72 0.07 2.02 -3.78
N VAL A 73 -0.63 2.00 -2.64
CA VAL A 73 -0.50 0.95 -1.63
C VAL A 73 -1.69 -0.01 -1.68
N GLY A 74 -1.41 -1.31 -1.72
CA GLY A 74 -2.38 -2.37 -1.96
C GLY A 74 -2.69 -3.25 -0.78
N LEU A 75 -3.98 -3.43 -0.55
CA LEU A 75 -4.53 -4.25 0.52
C LEU A 75 -5.29 -5.47 -0.03
N LEU A 76 -5.53 -6.46 0.83
CA LEU A 76 -6.58 -7.44 0.58
C LEU A 76 -7.91 -6.90 1.10
N ALA A 77 -8.98 -7.08 0.33
CA ALA A 77 -10.36 -6.88 0.78
C ALA A 77 -10.70 -7.84 1.92
N LYS A 78 -10.31 -9.10 1.74
CA LYS A 78 -10.62 -10.20 2.65
C LYS A 78 -9.39 -11.11 2.82
N PRO A 79 -9.14 -11.67 4.02
CA PRO A 79 -8.09 -12.65 4.19
C PRO A 79 -8.38 -13.92 3.37
N VAL A 80 -7.34 -14.46 2.72
CA VAL A 80 -7.46 -15.61 1.81
C VAL A 80 -7.48 -16.93 2.59
N GLU A 81 -6.67 -17.06 3.63
CA GLU A 81 -6.59 -18.24 4.52
C GLU A 81 -6.12 -17.80 5.91
N SER A 82 -6.70 -18.35 6.98
CA SER A 82 -6.48 -17.98 8.41
C SER A 82 -6.78 -16.51 8.77
N ASP A 83 -7.20 -16.27 10.02
CA ASP A 83 -7.76 -15.00 10.56
C ASP A 83 -6.80 -13.79 10.57
N VAL A 84 -5.71 -13.84 9.81
CA VAL A 84 -4.71 -12.78 9.79
C VAL A 84 -4.97 -11.89 8.60
N VAL A 85 -5.67 -10.77 8.82
CA VAL A 85 -5.60 -9.62 7.94
C VAL A 85 -4.31 -8.86 8.29
N PRO A 86 -3.25 -8.93 7.47
CA PRO A 86 -1.96 -8.31 7.80
C PRO A 86 -2.08 -6.79 7.96
N LEU A 87 -3.01 -6.16 7.25
CA LEU A 87 -3.29 -4.73 7.33
C LEU A 87 -4.71 -4.41 6.87
N THR A 88 -5.50 -3.74 7.71
CA THR A 88 -6.84 -3.25 7.33
C THR A 88 -6.78 -1.88 6.66
N ALA A 89 -7.82 -1.51 5.89
CA ALA A 89 -7.93 -0.17 5.29
C ALA A 89 -7.86 0.95 6.34
N LYS A 90 -8.53 0.78 7.49
CA LYS A 90 -8.49 1.76 8.59
C LYS A 90 -7.10 1.92 9.19
N ASN A 91 -6.34 0.83 9.32
CA ASN A 91 -4.98 0.90 9.84
C ASN A 91 -4.01 1.51 8.81
N LEU A 92 -4.22 1.26 7.51
CA LEU A 92 -3.48 1.91 6.44
C LEU A 92 -3.70 3.43 6.44
N THR A 93 -4.95 3.90 6.44
CA THR A 93 -5.25 5.33 6.40
C THR A 93 -4.69 6.05 7.63
N ARG A 94 -4.78 5.44 8.82
CA ARG A 94 -4.14 5.96 10.04
C ARG A 94 -2.62 6.01 9.93
N ALA A 95 -1.98 5.01 9.32
CA ALA A 95 -0.54 4.99 9.11
C ALA A 95 -0.10 6.14 8.20
N ILE A 96 -0.81 6.36 7.09
CA ILE A 96 -0.54 7.46 6.16
C ILE A 96 -0.72 8.80 6.88
N GLN A 97 -1.84 9.03 7.56
CA GLN A 97 -2.07 10.26 8.34
C GLN A 97 -0.94 10.56 9.34
N ARG A 98 -0.42 9.53 10.02
CA ARG A 98 0.69 9.69 10.96
C ARG A 98 2.02 10.01 10.26
N LEU A 99 2.27 9.46 9.08
CA LEU A 99 3.45 9.81 8.28
C LEU A 99 3.36 11.24 7.75
N GLU A 100 2.19 11.65 7.24
CA GLU A 100 1.93 13.00 6.76
C GLU A 100 2.10 14.04 7.87
N ALA A 101 1.57 13.75 9.07
CA ALA A 101 1.76 14.60 10.25
C ALA A 101 3.24 14.74 10.68
N ARG A 102 4.12 13.83 10.25
CA ARG A 102 5.58 13.90 10.47
C ARG A 102 6.32 14.60 9.32
N GLY A 103 5.62 15.08 8.29
CA GLY A 103 6.22 15.69 7.10
C GLY A 103 6.80 14.68 6.11
N SER A 104 6.41 13.40 6.21
CA SER A 104 6.79 12.40 5.19
C SER A 104 6.07 12.68 3.87
N LYS A 105 6.64 12.16 2.79
CA LYS A 105 6.00 12.20 1.47
C LYS A 105 4.66 11.44 1.49
N HIS A 106 3.80 11.80 0.54
CA HIS A 106 2.49 11.17 0.36
C HIS A 106 2.56 9.98 -0.59
N VAL A 107 1.72 8.98 -0.35
CA VAL A 107 1.37 7.99 -1.38
C VAL A 107 0.33 8.61 -2.31
N ARG A 108 0.33 8.22 -3.59
CA ARG A 108 -0.62 8.68 -4.59
C ARG A 108 -2.05 8.22 -4.31
N GLY A 109 -2.20 7.01 -3.76
CA GLY A 109 -3.50 6.39 -3.57
C GLY A 109 -3.44 5.02 -2.90
N GLY A 110 -4.60 4.41 -2.78
CA GLY A 110 -4.77 3.04 -2.33
C GLY A 110 -5.51 2.21 -3.39
N MET A 111 -5.22 0.91 -3.42
CA MET A 111 -6.04 -0.08 -4.12
C MET A 111 -6.26 -1.29 -3.22
N TYR A 112 -7.15 -2.18 -3.63
CA TYR A 112 -7.37 -3.42 -2.90
C TYR A 112 -7.71 -4.59 -3.83
N TRP A 113 -7.35 -5.80 -3.39
CA TRP A 113 -7.62 -7.05 -4.08
C TRP A 113 -8.58 -7.94 -3.26
N CYS A 114 -9.70 -8.43 -3.79
CA CYS A 114 -10.33 -8.00 -5.03
C CYS A 114 -11.72 -7.44 -4.77
N ILE A 115 -12.23 -6.65 -5.71
CA ILE A 115 -13.55 -6.00 -5.63
C ILE A 115 -14.66 -7.02 -5.32
N ARG A 116 -14.56 -8.23 -5.90
CA ARG A 116 -15.51 -9.33 -5.65
C ARG A 116 -15.56 -9.76 -4.18
N ASP A 117 -14.46 -9.58 -3.44
CA ASP A 117 -14.36 -9.98 -2.04
C ASP A 117 -14.79 -8.86 -1.07
N ASP A 118 -15.20 -7.69 -1.59
CA ASP A 118 -15.77 -6.55 -0.84
C ASP A 118 -17.15 -6.15 -1.39
N PRO A 119 -18.17 -7.05 -1.31
CA PRO A 119 -19.48 -6.80 -1.93
C PRO A 119 -20.23 -5.62 -1.29
N GLU A 120 -19.93 -5.29 -0.05
CA GLU A 120 -20.49 -4.13 0.67
C GLU A 120 -19.69 -2.84 0.44
N GLY A 121 -18.55 -2.91 -0.26
CA GLY A 121 -17.72 -1.75 -0.55
C GLY A 121 -17.10 -1.10 0.68
N LEU A 122 -16.87 -1.84 1.76
CA LEU A 122 -16.34 -1.30 3.01
C LEU A 122 -14.89 -0.85 2.87
N VAL A 123 -14.07 -1.62 2.15
CA VAL A 123 -12.68 -1.24 1.87
C VAL A 123 -12.66 -0.10 0.86
N ALA A 124 -13.50 -0.18 -0.18
CA ALA A 124 -13.65 0.89 -1.16
C ALA A 124 -14.03 2.22 -0.50
N SER A 125 -15.01 2.21 0.42
CA SER A 125 -15.47 3.42 1.12
C SER A 125 -14.38 4.01 2.01
N VAL A 126 -13.68 3.21 2.82
CA VAL A 126 -12.62 3.74 3.69
C VAL A 126 -11.48 4.35 2.89
N LEU A 127 -11.06 3.70 1.81
CA LEU A 127 -10.01 4.24 0.93
C LEU A 127 -10.53 5.46 0.15
N GLY A 128 -11.78 5.44 -0.30
CA GLY A 128 -12.39 6.51 -1.07
C GLY A 128 -12.56 7.80 -0.28
N ASP A 129 -13.05 7.69 0.94
CA ASP A 129 -13.16 8.81 1.88
C ASP A 129 -11.79 9.43 2.19
N PHE A 130 -10.75 8.60 2.31
CA PHE A 130 -9.40 9.06 2.62
C PHE A 130 -8.70 9.72 1.44
N PHE A 131 -8.72 9.09 0.26
CA PHE A 131 -8.03 9.60 -0.94
C PHE A 131 -8.88 10.58 -1.77
N GLY A 132 -10.09 10.90 -1.32
CA GLY A 132 -10.95 11.88 -1.99
C GLY A 132 -11.63 11.36 -3.26
N THR A 133 -11.72 10.03 -3.45
CA THR A 133 -12.57 9.47 -4.49
C THR A 133 -13.99 9.36 -3.93
N LYS A 134 -14.79 10.41 -4.06
CA LYS A 134 -16.22 10.31 -3.81
C LYS A 134 -16.78 9.26 -4.76
N THR A 135 -17.19 8.11 -4.24
CA THR A 135 -18.19 7.27 -4.92
C THR A 135 -19.46 8.09 -4.97
N THR A 136 -19.70 8.75 -6.11
CA THR A 136 -21.01 9.33 -6.42
C THR A 136 -22.00 8.18 -6.53
N ASN A 137 -22.62 7.82 -5.40
CA ASN A 137 -23.96 7.25 -5.41
C ASN A 137 -24.94 8.36 -5.82
N ASP A 138 -24.78 8.88 -7.04
CA ASP A 138 -25.87 9.54 -7.72
C ASP A 138 -26.75 8.43 -8.29
N SER A 139 -27.51 7.79 -7.40
CA SER A 139 -28.78 7.17 -7.76
C SER A 139 -29.78 8.29 -8.01
N THR A 140 -29.52 9.15 -9.00
CA THR A 140 -30.57 9.88 -9.68
C THR A 140 -31.14 8.90 -10.68
N SER A 141 -32.27 8.32 -10.29
CA SER A 141 -33.23 7.67 -11.19
C SER A 141 -33.43 8.55 -12.43
N ILE A 142 -32.90 8.11 -13.56
CA ILE A 142 -33.31 8.59 -14.88
C ILE A 142 -34.56 7.80 -15.25
N SER A 143 -35.60 8.58 -15.59
CA SER A 143 -36.97 8.29 -16.04
C SER A 143 -37.91 7.62 -15.05
#